data_AF-A0A327KA81-F1
#
_entry.id   AF-A0A327KA81-F1
#
_cell.length_a   1.000
_cell.length_b   1.000
_cell.length_c   1.000
_cell.angle_alpha   90.00
_cell.angle_beta   90.00
_cell.angle_gamma   90.00
#
_symmetry.space_group_name_H-M   'P 1'
#
loop_
_entity.id
_entity.type
_entity.pdbx_description
1 polymer ?
#
loop_
_entity_poly.entity_id
_entity_poly.type
_entity_poly.pdbx_seq_one_letter_code
_entity_poly.pdbx_strand_id
1 'polypeptide(L)'
;DDADLARLTTLVETARTEGADVWQADADMPGEGRFFPPTLVSDVAPAMGVADAEIAGPLICSTTFRTPDEALKLANHSRYGRTAAVFSEN
;
A
#
# COMPACT_ATOMS: atom_id res chain seq x y z
N ASP A 1 14.33 -11.17 -0.81
CA ASP A 1 15.78 -11.13 -0.52
C ASP A 1 16.10 -9.79 0.16
N ASP A 2 17.37 -9.38 0.27
CA ASP A 2 17.71 -8.08 0.88
C ASP A 2 17.25 -6.90 0.00
N ALA A 3 17.14 -7.12 -1.31
CA ALA A 3 16.62 -6.12 -2.25
C ALA A 3 15.11 -5.88 -2.03
N ASP A 4 14.34 -6.93 -1.74
CA ASP A 4 12.92 -6.80 -1.40
C ASP A 4 12.70 -5.95 -0.14
N LEU A 5 13.50 -6.16 0.91
CA LEU A 5 13.41 -5.34 2.14
C LEU A 5 13.76 -3.87 1.87
N ALA A 6 14.82 -3.63 1.10
CA ALA A 6 15.21 -2.28 0.71
C ALA A 6 14.11 -1.59 -0.13
N ARG A 7 13.45 -2.33 -1.01
CA ARG A 7 12.33 -1.84 -1.83
C ARG A 7 11.13 -1.47 -0.97
N LEU A 8 10.72 -2.32 -0.03
CA LEU A 8 9.63 -2.04 0.90
C LEU A 8 9.93 -0.82 1.77
N THR A 9 11.15 -0.73 2.29
CA THR A 9 11.60 0.42 3.08
C THR A 9 11.53 1.70 2.26
N THR A 10 12.01 1.68 1.01
CA THR A 10 11.97 2.84 0.11
C THR A 10 10.53 3.27 -0.19
N LEU A 11 9.62 2.32 -0.44
CA LEU A 11 8.20 2.60 -0.68
C LEU A 11 7.55 3.29 0.52
N VAL A 12 7.82 2.81 1.73
CA VAL A 12 7.29 3.39 2.96
C VAL A 12 7.80 4.81 3.17
N GLU A 13 9.11 5.02 3.07
CA GLU A 13 9.71 6.35 3.27
C GLU A 13 9.26 7.35 2.18
N THR A 14 9.10 6.87 0.95
CA THR A 14 8.55 7.69 -0.15
C THR A 14 7.11 8.08 0.14
N ALA A 15 6.26 7.14 0.56
CA ALA A 15 4.86 7.43 0.92
C ALA A 15 4.77 8.48 2.05
N ARG A 16 5.60 8.37 3.09
CA ARG A 16 5.70 9.39 4.15
C ARG A 16 6.07 10.76 3.58
N THR A 17 7.05 10.80 2.68
CA THR A 17 7.53 12.05 2.06
C THR A 17 6.49 12.67 1.12
N GLU A 18 5.70 11.85 0.44
CA GLU A 18 4.61 12.29 -0.44
C GLU A 18 3.36 12.74 0.33
N GLY A 19 3.34 12.57 1.66
CA GLY A 19 2.27 13.05 2.55
C GLY A 19 1.20 12.02 2.86
N ALA A 20 1.44 10.73 2.59
CA ALA A 20 0.57 9.66 3.05
C ALA A 20 0.79 9.39 4.55
N ASP A 21 -0.28 8.94 5.22
CA ASP A 21 -0.20 8.53 6.62
C ASP A 21 0.26 7.07 6.70
N VAL A 22 1.44 6.85 7.29
CA VAL A 22 1.99 5.50 7.43
C VAL A 22 1.95 5.06 8.89
N TRP A 23 1.15 4.03 9.13
CA TRP A 23 1.11 3.27 10.37
C TRP A 23 1.84 1.94 10.21
N GLN A 24 2.67 1.59 11.19
CA GLN A 24 3.34 0.30 11.27
C GLN A 24 3.09 -0.30 12.64
N ALA A 25 2.86 -1.61 12.68
CA ALA A 25 2.67 -2.32 13.93
C ALA A 25 3.92 -2.18 14.81
N ASP A 26 3.72 -1.80 16.06
CA ASP A 26 4.74 -1.87 17.09
C ASP A 26 4.86 -3.33 17.53
N ALA A 27 5.71 -4.07 16.84
CA ALA A 27 5.91 -5.50 17.03
C ALA A 27 7.40 -5.80 17.16
N ASP A 28 7.74 -6.63 18.15
CA ASP A 28 9.08 -7.20 18.28
C ASP A 28 9.38 -8.07 17.06
N MET A 29 10.22 -7.56 16.17
CA MET A 29 10.70 -8.33 15.02
C MET A 29 11.97 -9.09 15.41
N PRO A 30 12.17 -10.33 14.93
CA PRO A 30 13.40 -11.07 15.17
C PRO A 30 14.63 -10.30 14.65
N GLY A 31 15.72 -10.31 15.42
CA GLY A 31 16.96 -9.61 15.06
C GLY A 31 17.73 -10.21 13.89
N GLU A 32 17.38 -11.43 13.48
CA GLU A 32 17.94 -12.11 12.31
C GLU A 32 16.83 -12.56 11.37
N GLY A 33 17.11 -12.56 10.06
CA GLY A 33 16.16 -12.92 9.03
C GLY A 33 15.66 -11.71 8.24
N ARG A 34 14.60 -11.92 7.46
CA ARG A 34 14.06 -10.91 6.54
C ARG A 34 12.63 -10.59 6.91
N PHE A 35 12.53 -9.70 7.88
CA PHE A 35 11.28 -9.34 8.53
C PHE A 35 10.94 -7.88 8.22
N PHE A 36 9.66 -7.62 7.93
CA PHE A 36 9.14 -6.27 7.71
C PHE A 36 7.83 -6.12 8.50
N PRO A 37 7.65 -5.02 9.25
CA PRO A 37 6.46 -4.85 10.06
C PRO A 37 5.21 -4.70 9.17
N PRO A 38 4.06 -5.30 9.57
CA PRO A 38 2.79 -5.02 8.92
C PRO A 38 2.54 -3.51 8.83
N THR A 39 2.27 -3.03 7.62
CA THR A 39 2.21 -1.60 7.31
C THR A 39 0.87 -1.24 6.66
N LEU A 40 0.20 -0.23 7.20
CA LEU A 40 -0.95 0.44 6.58
C LEU A 40 -0.50 1.82 6.11
N VAL A 41 -0.71 2.09 4.83
CA VAL A 41 -0.54 3.42 4.24
C VAL A 41 -1.93 3.98 3.91
N SER A 42 -2.39 4.95 4.70
CA SER A 42 -3.66 5.64 4.49
C SER A 42 -3.49 6.97 3.78
N ASP A 43 -4.60 7.52 3.30
CA ASP A 43 -4.66 8.79 2.58
C ASP A 43 -3.80 8.81 1.30
N VAL A 44 -3.70 7.65 0.65
CA VAL A 44 -2.97 7.49 -0.61
C VAL A 44 -3.72 8.18 -1.74
N ALA A 45 -3.10 9.20 -2.32
CA ALA A 45 -3.59 9.88 -3.51
C ALA A 45 -3.13 9.15 -4.79
N PRO A 46 -3.91 9.19 -5.90
CA PRO A 46 -3.55 8.50 -7.14
C PRO A 46 -2.19 8.88 -7.76
N ALA A 47 -1.69 10.08 -7.45
CA ALA A 47 -0.42 10.58 -7.97
C ALA A 47 0.81 10.11 -7.17
N MET A 48 0.61 9.48 -6.01
CA MET A 48 1.70 8.98 -5.16
C MET A 48 2.32 7.72 -5.75
N GLY A 49 3.64 7.56 -5.60
CA GLY A 49 4.36 6.41 -6.15
C GLY A 49 3.84 5.08 -5.60
N VAL A 50 3.36 5.05 -4.35
CA VAL A 50 2.81 3.85 -3.71
C VAL A 50 1.45 3.42 -4.28
N ALA A 51 0.72 4.30 -4.96
CA ALA A 51 -0.57 3.98 -5.57
C ALA A 51 -0.43 3.07 -6.81
N ASP A 52 0.70 3.19 -7.52
CA ASP A 52 1.01 2.46 -8.75
C ASP A 52 1.94 1.25 -8.52
N ALA A 53 2.48 1.10 -7.31
CA ALA A 53 3.51 0.11 -7.01
C ALA A 53 2.91 -1.31 -6.84
N GLU A 54 3.51 -2.31 -7.49
CA GLU A 54 3.25 -3.71 -7.13
C GLU A 54 3.96 -4.02 -5.80
N ILE A 55 3.19 -4.17 -4.73
CA ILE A 55 3.69 -4.42 -3.38
C ILE A 55 3.80 -5.93 -3.16
N ALA A 56 5.02 -6.40 -2.90
CA ALA A 56 5.33 -7.80 -2.62
C ALA A 56 5.79 -7.95 -1.16
N GLY A 57 4.95 -7.55 -0.22
CA GLY A 57 5.24 -7.54 1.21
C GLY A 57 3.99 -7.24 2.05
N PRO A 58 4.12 -7.22 3.39
CA PRO A 58 3.00 -7.02 4.31
C PRO A 58 2.61 -5.53 4.40
N LEU A 59 2.29 -4.92 3.27
CA LEU A 59 1.90 -3.51 3.15
C LEU A 59 0.59 -3.40 2.37
N ILE A 60 -0.35 -2.63 2.90
CA ILE A 60 -1.63 -2.31 2.23
C ILE A 60 -1.80 -0.80 2.14
N CYS A 61 -2.32 -0.35 0.99
CA CYS A 61 -2.67 1.04 0.75
C CYS A 61 -4.18 1.22 0.81
N SER A 62 -4.64 2.34 1.39
CA SER A 62 -6.05 2.70 1.39
C SER A 62 -6.27 4.10 0.80
N THR A 63 -7.29 4.20 -0.05
CA THR A 63 -7.75 5.45 -0.66
C THR A 63 -9.24 5.57 -0.43
N THR A 64 -9.71 6.74 0.01
CA THR A 64 -11.14 7.02 0.16
C THR A 64 -11.77 7.45 -1.16
N PHE A 65 -13.07 7.19 -1.31
CA PHE A 65 -13.90 7.67 -2.43
C PHE A 65 -15.28 8.06 -1.90
N ARG A 66 -16.05 8.83 -2.69
CA ARG A 66 -17.39 9.29 -2.31
C ARG A 66 -18.52 8.61 -3.08
N THR A 67 -18.25 8.08 -4.27
CA THR A 67 -19.26 7.40 -5.09
C THR A 67 -18.74 6.07 -5.65
N PRO A 68 -19.63 5.10 -5.96
CA PRO A 68 -19.22 3.86 -6.63
C PRO A 68 -18.49 4.08 -7.95
N ASP A 69 -18.91 5.08 -8.74
CA ASP A 69 -18.25 5.43 -10.02
C ASP A 69 -16.82 5.94 -9.80
N GLU A 70 -16.58 6.70 -8.73
CA GLU A 70 -15.24 7.14 -8.36
C GLU A 70 -14.38 5.95 -7.91
N ALA A 71 -14.92 5.05 -7.09
CA ALA A 71 -14.24 3.83 -6.68
C ALA A 71 -13.81 2.99 -7.89
N LEU A 72 -14.71 2.83 -8.87
CA LEU A 72 -14.43 2.09 -10.09
C LEU A 72 -13.31 2.74 -10.92
N LYS A 73 -13.29 4.08 -11.01
CA LYS A 73 -12.22 4.81 -11.71
C LYS A 73 -10.88 4.64 -11.01
N LEU A 74 -10.86 4.76 -9.68
CA LEU A 74 -9.64 4.57 -8.87
C LEU A 74 -9.12 3.14 -8.98
N ALA A 75 -9.99 2.14 -8.84
CA ALA A 75 -9.61 0.73 -8.94
C ALA A 75 -9.05 0.36 -10.32
N ASN A 76 -9.59 0.95 -11.39
CA ASN A 76 -9.09 0.77 -12.75
C ASN A 76 -7.94 1.72 -13.13
N HIS A 77 -7.53 2.63 -12.24
CA HIS A 77 -6.35 3.48 -12.41
C HIS A 77 -5.08 2.70 -12.07
N SER A 78 -4.90 1.58 -12.75
CA SER A 78 -3.72 0.73 -12.62
C SER A 78 -3.29 0.24 -14.00
N ARG A 79 -1.98 0.09 -14.20
CA ARG A 79 -1.43 -0.59 -15.39
C ARG A 79 -1.65 -2.11 -15.34
N TYR A 80 -2.08 -2.65 -14.20
CA TYR A 80 -2.26 -4.07 -13.94
C TYR A 80 -3.73 -4.44 -13.84
N GLY A 81 -4.04 -5.73 -13.97
CA GLY A 81 -5.42 -6.25 -13.92
C GLY A 81 -5.49 -7.71 -13.44
N ARG A 82 -4.79 -8.04 -12.35
CA ARG A 82 -4.64 -9.43 -11.87
C ARG A 82 -5.91 -9.95 -11.19
N THR A 83 -6.34 -9.27 -10.13
CA THR A 83 -7.47 -9.67 -9.28
C THR A 83 -8.13 -8.41 -8.71
N ALA A 84 -9.44 -8.47 -8.49
CA ALA A 84 -10.18 -7.47 -7.73
C ALA A 84 -11.23 -8.18 -6.85
N ALA A 85 -11.60 -7.56 -5.73
CA ALA A 85 -12.65 -8.05 -4.83
C ALA A 85 -13.53 -6.88 -4.41
N VAL A 86 -14.82 -7.14 -4.23
CA VAL A 86 -15.82 -6.18 -3.75
C VAL A 86 -16.54 -6.80 -2.57
N PHE A 87 -16.67 -6.04 -1.49
CA PHE A 87 -17.39 -6.44 -0.28
C PHE A 87 -18.61 -5.52 -0.12
N SER A 88 -19.82 -6.08 -0.11
CA SER A 88 -21.09 -5.36 -0.01
C SER A 88 -22.18 -6.27 0.56
N GLU A 89 -23.12 -5.68 1.31
CA GLU A 89 -24.33 -6.36 1.80
C GLU A 89 -25.60 -5.96 1.01
N ASN A 90 -25.50 -5.02 0.06
CA ASN A 90 -26.60 -4.59 -0.81
C ASN A 90 -27.12 -5.69 -1.75
#